data_AF-A0A960HJ77-F1
#
_entry.id   AF-A0A960HJ77-F1
#
_cell.length_a   1.000
_cell.length_b   1.000
_cell.length_c   1.000
_cell.angle_alpha   90.00
_cell.angle_beta   90.00
_cell.angle_gamma   90.00
#
_symmetry.space_group_name_H-M   'P 1'
#
loop_
_entity.id
_entity.type
_entity.pdbx_description
1 polymer ?
#
loop_
_entity_poly.entity_id
_entity_poly.type
_entity_poly.pdbx_seq_one_letter_code
_entity_poly.pdbx_strand_id
1 'polypeptide(L)'
;MLDGSGGRAGVQRPAHRRRGALALTTFVALGTLAAPVPAAAQGSPAEQLAAIRPAETPGIDPVLDAVAVRTTPTLRRAEDRLASALADQREASLRLIDAQRTRQERALRATEADQRVIGAEQAFQAAQQQLADEEAELDRRVRTERRTRAALTVEQDRLRQMAANLYATAPDDTYAVLGSLSDFTEADRRDAARDRGVEVQSEAVEDARAPWEAARQARTRQERRTDAARSDAAEALASLAEARDDRDHAAERLGEAERAVGVAQASFDEDQQGALDALAGRREARLEADVDAAPLTLVALHAYWRAAQLAPCRVPWWVIAGVGRVETRHGTAFGSRVTPDGDTTVHIIGIPLDGRPGTLAVGDTDGGRLDADPVWDRAVGPMQFLPGTWGRLGRDGNGDGVADPHNLYDAASAAAGLLCLGGGDLLDEGAQRAALLRYNRSVPYGSQVLAEGGRYRDALPELDDLPPIPELDPAGG
;
A
#
# COMPACT_ATOMS: atom_id res chain seq x y z
N MET A 1 -50.19 -7.50 53.98
CA MET A 1 -51.41 -6.74 53.66
C MET A 1 -51.26 -6.33 52.20
N LEU A 2 -52.07 -6.94 51.30
CA LEU A 2 -53.20 -6.30 50.58
C LEU A 2 -52.71 -5.20 49.62
N ASP A 3 -53.05 -5.16 48.33
CA ASP A 3 -54.14 -5.81 47.55
C ASP A 3 -53.69 -5.94 46.06
N GLY A 4 -54.05 -6.97 45.27
CA GLY A 4 -55.15 -6.94 44.26
C GLY A 4 -54.69 -6.42 42.87
N SER A 5 -55.14 -6.83 41.68
CA SER A 5 -56.06 -7.89 41.15
C SER A 5 -55.78 -8.06 39.62
N GLY A 6 -56.33 -8.98 38.79
CA GLY A 6 -57.33 -10.03 39.01
C GLY A 6 -57.77 -10.91 37.80
N GLY A 7 -57.34 -10.70 36.54
CA GLY A 7 -57.81 -11.46 35.35
C GLY A 7 -57.37 -10.87 33.99
N ARG A 8 -57.58 -11.50 32.82
CA ARG A 8 -58.37 -12.71 32.49
C ARG A 8 -57.87 -13.36 31.18
N ALA A 9 -57.96 -14.69 31.07
CA ALA A 9 -57.68 -15.42 29.83
C ALA A 9 -58.88 -15.44 28.86
N GLY A 10 -58.63 -15.60 27.56
CA GLY A 10 -59.63 -15.81 26.53
C GLY A 10 -59.19 -16.85 25.50
N VAL A 11 -59.93 -17.96 25.39
CA VAL A 11 -59.73 -19.03 24.39
C VAL A 11 -61.03 -19.20 23.62
N GLN A 12 -60.98 -19.14 22.29
CA GLN A 12 -62.03 -19.67 21.42
C GLN A 12 -61.44 -20.12 20.06
N ARG A 13 -61.98 -21.22 19.52
CA ARG A 13 -61.57 -21.87 18.26
C ARG A 13 -62.58 -21.53 17.12
N PRO A 14 -62.72 -22.27 16.00
CA PRO A 14 -62.24 -21.79 14.69
C PRO A 14 -63.31 -21.75 13.58
N ALA A 15 -63.10 -21.01 12.48
CA ALA A 15 -63.91 -21.17 11.26
C ALA A 15 -63.26 -20.71 9.93
N HIS A 16 -63.27 -21.64 8.96
CA HIS A 16 -63.40 -21.48 7.50
C HIS A 16 -62.53 -20.53 6.64
N ARG A 17 -61.64 -21.19 5.87
CA ARG A 17 -61.25 -20.96 4.46
C ARG A 17 -61.91 -19.80 3.70
N ARG A 18 -61.07 -19.02 3.00
CA ARG A 18 -61.23 -18.68 1.56
C ARG A 18 -59.86 -18.51 0.87
N ARG A 19 -59.84 -18.68 -0.45
CA ARG A 19 -58.63 -18.64 -1.31
C ARG A 19 -58.31 -17.21 -1.76
N GLY A 20 -57.02 -16.88 -1.85
CA GLY A 20 -56.44 -15.73 -2.55
C GLY A 20 -54.91 -15.88 -2.50
N ALA A 21 -54.30 -16.33 -3.60
CA ALA A 21 -53.71 -15.50 -4.66
C ALA A 21 -52.26 -15.09 -4.31
N LEU A 22 -51.32 -15.48 -5.18
CA LEU A 22 -49.88 -15.27 -5.01
C LEU A 22 -49.51 -13.78 -5.05
N ALA A 23 -48.55 -13.41 -4.21
CA ALA A 23 -47.58 -12.35 -4.51
C ALA A 23 -46.26 -12.70 -3.81
N LEU A 24 -45.41 -13.51 -4.46
CA LEU A 24 -44.00 -13.58 -4.06
C LEU A 24 -43.34 -12.27 -4.49
N THR A 25 -43.17 -11.34 -3.57
CA THR A 25 -42.36 -10.14 -3.82
C THR A 25 -40.89 -10.52 -3.70
N THR A 26 -40.30 -10.96 -4.82
CA THR A 26 -38.86 -11.21 -4.91
C THR A 26 -38.12 -9.88 -4.74
N PHE A 27 -37.60 -9.63 -3.53
CA PHE A 27 -36.66 -8.54 -3.30
C PHE A 27 -35.36 -8.87 -4.04
N VAL A 28 -35.16 -8.27 -5.20
CA VAL A 28 -33.85 -8.25 -5.86
C VAL A 28 -32.96 -7.34 -5.02
N ALA A 29 -32.14 -7.95 -4.16
CA ALA A 29 -31.03 -7.26 -3.54
C ALA A 29 -30.01 -6.94 -4.64
N LEU A 30 -30.17 -5.76 -5.26
CA LEU A 30 -29.14 -5.16 -6.11
C LEU A 30 -27.85 -5.08 -5.29
N GLY A 31 -26.88 -5.89 -5.67
CA GLY A 31 -25.55 -5.86 -5.05
C GLY A 31 -25.01 -4.44 -5.13
N THR A 32 -24.49 -3.94 -4.00
CA THR A 32 -23.74 -2.70 -3.97
C THR A 32 -22.57 -2.82 -4.93
N LEU A 33 -22.64 -2.11 -6.06
CA LEU A 33 -21.49 -1.89 -6.93
C LEU A 33 -20.35 -1.39 -6.05
N ALA A 34 -19.26 -2.16 -5.99
CA ALA A 34 -18.04 -1.70 -5.35
C ALA A 34 -17.65 -0.37 -6.03
N ALA A 35 -17.46 0.68 -5.22
CA ALA A 35 -17.06 1.96 -5.74
C ALA A 35 -15.75 1.81 -6.54
N PRO A 36 -15.56 2.54 -7.65
CA PRO A 36 -14.29 2.53 -8.34
C PRO A 36 -13.20 2.93 -7.34
N VAL A 37 -12.23 2.04 -7.14
CA VAL A 37 -11.02 2.35 -6.36
C VAL A 37 -10.44 3.62 -6.98
N PRO A 38 -10.25 4.70 -6.22
CA PRO A 38 -9.73 5.93 -6.79
C PRO A 38 -8.36 5.63 -7.39
N ALA A 39 -8.12 6.11 -8.62
CA ALA A 39 -6.80 6.11 -9.23
C ALA A 39 -5.92 7.12 -8.47
N ALA A 40 -5.50 6.73 -7.27
CA ALA A 40 -4.56 7.46 -6.46
C ALA A 40 -3.20 7.41 -7.16
N ALA A 41 -2.64 8.59 -7.43
CA ALA A 41 -1.35 8.73 -8.07
C ALA A 41 -0.27 7.98 -7.27
N GLN A 42 0.21 6.88 -7.84
CA GLN A 42 1.42 6.21 -7.41
C GLN A 42 2.26 6.04 -8.66
N GLY A 43 3.46 6.65 -8.64
CA GLY A 43 4.46 6.41 -9.68
C GLY A 43 4.79 4.93 -9.77
N SER A 44 5.45 4.54 -10.85
CA SER A 44 6.00 3.20 -11.00
C SER A 44 6.82 2.80 -9.76
N PRO A 45 6.98 1.49 -9.46
CA PRO A 45 7.84 1.04 -8.38
C PRO A 45 9.26 1.62 -8.46
N ALA A 46 9.75 1.95 -9.66
CA ALA A 46 11.02 2.64 -9.87
C ALA A 46 11.01 4.13 -9.47
N GLU A 47 9.90 4.85 -9.64
CA GLU A 47 9.71 6.22 -9.14
C GLU A 47 9.53 6.24 -7.62
N GLN A 48 8.85 5.25 -7.05
CA GLN A 48 8.81 5.05 -5.59
C GLN A 48 10.21 4.74 -5.03
N LEU A 49 10.99 3.86 -5.69
CA LEU A 49 12.38 3.57 -5.34
C LEU A 49 13.30 4.82 -5.46
N ALA A 50 13.03 5.70 -6.42
CA ALA A 50 13.76 6.96 -6.59
C ALA A 50 13.38 8.02 -5.54
N ALA A 51 12.14 7.99 -5.03
CA ALA A 51 11.69 8.84 -3.94
C ALA A 51 12.22 8.39 -2.57
N ILE A 52 12.53 7.11 -2.39
CA ILE A 52 13.17 6.57 -1.18
C ILE A 52 14.71 6.68 -1.27
N ARG A 53 15.20 7.86 -1.64
CA ARG A 53 16.57 8.23 -1.21
C ARG A 53 16.49 8.56 0.28
N PRO A 54 17.35 7.99 1.14
CA PRO A 54 17.37 8.36 2.55
C PRO A 54 17.60 9.88 2.69
N ALA A 55 17.11 10.45 3.80
CA ALA A 55 17.15 11.89 4.07
C ALA A 55 18.56 12.46 4.34
N GLU A 56 19.61 11.70 4.01
CA GLU A 56 20.97 12.17 3.83
C GLU A 56 21.35 11.95 2.36
N THR A 57 21.06 12.95 1.52
CA THR A 57 21.76 13.05 0.23
C THR A 57 23.17 13.56 0.53
N PRO A 58 24.24 12.85 0.13
CA PRO A 58 25.61 13.31 0.36
C PRO A 58 25.82 14.73 -0.17
N GLY A 59 26.45 15.60 0.63
CA GLY A 59 26.77 16.96 0.24
C GLY A 59 25.89 18.11 0.78
N ILE A 60 25.13 17.90 1.87
CA ILE A 60 24.55 19.03 2.64
C ILE A 60 25.56 19.58 3.65
N ASP A 61 26.38 18.71 4.26
CA ASP A 61 27.47 19.09 5.17
C ASP A 61 28.83 18.60 4.63
N PRO A 62 29.55 19.43 3.85
CA PRO A 62 30.77 19.00 3.19
C PRO A 62 31.90 18.67 4.17
N VAL A 63 31.90 19.19 5.41
CA VAL A 63 32.94 18.87 6.40
C VAL A 63 32.76 17.45 6.92
N LEU A 64 31.52 17.06 7.25
CA LEU A 64 31.24 15.72 7.79
C LEU A 64 31.47 14.61 6.78
N ASP A 65 31.24 14.88 5.48
CA ASP A 65 31.40 13.90 4.40
C ASP A 65 32.81 13.86 3.80
N ALA A 66 33.40 15.01 3.46
CA ALA A 66 34.62 15.06 2.64
C ALA A 66 35.93 14.90 3.44
N VAL A 67 35.95 15.31 4.72
CA VAL A 67 37.18 15.31 5.52
C VAL A 67 37.60 13.88 5.89
N ALA A 68 38.88 13.57 5.66
CA ALA A 68 39.50 12.32 6.08
C ALA A 68 39.72 12.32 7.60
N VAL A 69 39.25 11.25 8.25
CA VAL A 69 39.39 11.03 9.70
C VAL A 69 40.03 9.68 9.98
N ARG A 70 40.83 9.65 11.05
CA ARG A 70 41.58 8.46 11.44
C ARG A 70 40.64 7.31 11.75
N THR A 71 40.81 6.18 11.08
CA THR A 71 39.98 4.99 11.30
C THR A 71 40.16 4.43 12.72
N THR A 72 39.19 4.70 13.59
CA THR A 72 39.12 4.13 14.95
C THR A 72 38.43 2.75 14.94
N PRO A 73 38.59 1.94 16.00
CA PRO A 73 37.82 0.71 16.17
C PRO A 73 36.31 0.93 16.35
N THR A 74 35.88 2.13 16.77
CA THR A 74 34.46 2.50 16.85
C THR A 74 33.92 2.83 15.46
N LEU A 75 34.62 3.67 14.68
CA LEU A 75 34.25 4.02 13.31
C LEU A 75 34.15 2.78 12.42
N ARG A 76 35.15 1.89 12.44
CA ARG A 76 35.11 0.66 11.64
C ARG A 76 33.87 -0.20 11.92
N ARG A 77 33.50 -0.38 13.20
CA ARG A 77 32.29 -1.13 13.57
C ARG A 77 31.01 -0.43 13.12
N ALA A 78 30.99 0.90 13.08
CA ALA A 78 29.85 1.66 12.57
C ALA A 78 29.74 1.54 11.05
N GLU A 79 30.87 1.55 10.33
CA GLU A 79 30.93 1.29 8.89
C GLU A 79 30.51 -0.15 8.53
N ASP A 80 30.98 -1.14 9.29
CA ASP A 80 30.58 -2.55 9.14
C ASP A 80 29.06 -2.73 9.37
N ARG A 81 28.49 -2.07 10.38
CA ARG A 81 27.04 -2.07 10.65
C ARG A 81 26.23 -1.41 9.54
N LEU A 82 26.67 -0.24 9.07
CA LEU A 82 26.00 0.47 7.98
C LEU A 82 26.05 -0.37 6.69
N ALA A 83 27.17 -1.04 6.41
CA ALA A 83 27.29 -1.96 5.28
C ALA A 83 26.32 -3.15 5.39
N SER A 84 26.13 -3.72 6.59
CA SER A 84 25.10 -4.76 6.82
C SER A 84 23.70 -4.21 6.63
N ALA A 85 23.32 -3.15 7.34
CA ALA A 85 21.96 -2.61 7.30
C ALA A 85 21.55 -2.15 5.88
N LEU A 86 22.47 -1.59 5.09
CA LEU A 86 22.22 -1.27 3.69
C LEU A 86 22.11 -2.51 2.78
N ALA A 87 22.69 -3.65 3.15
CA ALA A 87 22.48 -4.92 2.46
C ALA A 87 21.12 -5.53 2.83
N ASP A 88 20.78 -5.52 4.12
CA ASP A 88 19.50 -6.00 4.67
C ASP A 88 18.32 -5.21 4.07
N GLN A 89 18.40 -3.86 4.06
CA GLN A 89 17.42 -2.97 3.41
C GLN A 89 17.25 -3.27 1.90
N ARG A 90 18.35 -3.54 1.19
CA ARG A 90 18.29 -3.89 -0.25
C ARG A 90 17.60 -5.24 -0.46
N GLU A 91 17.83 -6.23 0.40
CA GLU A 91 17.14 -7.50 0.31
C GLU A 91 15.65 -7.33 0.59
N ALA A 92 15.28 -6.60 1.66
CA ALA A 92 13.88 -6.28 1.96
C ALA A 92 13.18 -5.53 0.82
N SER A 93 13.87 -4.60 0.15
CA SER A 93 13.37 -3.91 -1.04
C SER A 93 13.00 -4.89 -2.15
N LEU A 94 13.85 -5.90 -2.40
CA LEU A 94 13.59 -6.93 -3.41
C LEU A 94 12.42 -7.83 -3.00
N ARG A 95 12.35 -8.25 -1.73
CA ARG A 95 11.20 -9.02 -1.19
C ARG A 95 9.88 -8.28 -1.36
N LEU A 96 9.86 -6.96 -1.12
CA LEU A 96 8.68 -6.10 -1.30
C LEU A 96 8.27 -6.00 -2.78
N ILE A 97 9.22 -5.81 -3.70
CA ILE A 97 8.96 -5.78 -5.15
C ILE A 97 8.35 -7.12 -5.64
N ASP A 98 8.92 -8.26 -5.23
CA ASP A 98 8.42 -9.59 -5.60
C ASP A 98 7.04 -9.88 -4.99
N ALA A 99 6.78 -9.43 -3.77
CA ALA A 99 5.45 -9.52 -3.14
C ALA A 99 4.41 -8.67 -3.88
N GLN A 100 4.75 -7.41 -4.23
CA GLN A 100 3.87 -6.52 -5.01
C GLN A 100 3.57 -7.10 -6.39
N ARG A 101 4.58 -7.61 -7.11
CA ARG A 101 4.40 -8.30 -8.38
C ARG A 101 3.48 -9.51 -8.23
N THR A 102 3.71 -10.35 -7.23
CA THR A 102 2.87 -11.51 -6.96
C THR A 102 1.41 -11.09 -6.72
N ARG A 103 1.17 -10.03 -5.92
CA ARG A 103 -0.16 -9.46 -5.71
C ARG A 103 -0.82 -9.03 -7.03
N GLN A 104 -0.11 -8.31 -7.91
CA GLN A 104 -0.63 -7.90 -9.22
C GLN A 104 -1.03 -9.11 -10.08
N GLU A 105 -0.18 -10.14 -10.14
CA GLU A 105 -0.47 -11.39 -10.87
C GLU A 105 -1.68 -12.16 -10.28
N ARG A 106 -1.92 -12.10 -8.96
CA ARG A 106 -3.12 -12.67 -8.32
C ARG A 106 -4.38 -11.83 -8.59
N ALA A 107 -4.27 -10.51 -8.56
CA ALA A 107 -5.39 -9.60 -8.80
C ALA A 107 -5.94 -9.73 -10.23
N LEU A 108 -5.05 -9.90 -11.22
CA LEU A 108 -5.45 -10.20 -12.59
C LEU A 108 -6.25 -11.52 -12.66
N ARG A 109 -5.73 -12.61 -12.07
CA ARG A 109 -6.42 -13.91 -12.06
C ARG A 109 -7.76 -13.90 -11.32
N ALA A 110 -7.90 -13.10 -10.25
CA ALA A 110 -9.17 -12.90 -9.58
C ALA A 110 -10.19 -12.23 -10.52
N THR A 111 -9.76 -11.18 -11.23
CA THR A 111 -10.59 -10.49 -12.24
C THR A 111 -11.00 -11.42 -13.39
N GLU A 112 -10.08 -12.27 -13.88
CA GLU A 112 -10.37 -13.30 -14.90
C GLU A 112 -11.38 -14.34 -14.39
N ALA A 113 -11.32 -14.71 -13.11
CA ALA A 113 -12.27 -15.64 -12.51
C ALA A 113 -13.67 -15.02 -12.34
N ASP A 114 -13.77 -13.75 -11.90
CA ASP A 114 -15.03 -13.00 -11.87
C ASP A 114 -15.68 -12.92 -13.26
N GLN A 115 -14.90 -12.64 -14.30
CA GLN A 115 -15.39 -12.63 -15.68
C GLN A 115 -15.93 -14.01 -16.13
N ARG A 116 -15.28 -15.10 -15.71
CA ARG A 116 -15.78 -16.47 -15.99
C ARG A 116 -17.09 -16.77 -15.26
N VAL A 117 -17.27 -16.30 -14.02
CA VAL A 117 -18.57 -16.39 -13.32
C VAL A 117 -19.66 -15.66 -14.10
N ILE A 118 -19.43 -14.41 -14.53
CA ILE A 118 -20.40 -13.63 -15.30
C ILE A 118 -20.79 -14.35 -16.60
N GLY A 119 -19.81 -14.89 -17.33
CA GLY A 119 -20.07 -15.67 -18.55
C GLY A 119 -20.87 -16.95 -18.29
N ALA A 120 -20.56 -17.68 -17.22
CA ALA A 120 -21.28 -18.89 -16.83
C ALA A 120 -22.71 -18.58 -16.35
N GLU A 121 -22.94 -17.47 -15.65
CA GLU A 121 -24.28 -17.02 -15.25
C GLU A 121 -25.15 -16.70 -16.47
N GLN A 122 -24.60 -16.01 -17.47
CA GLN A 122 -25.29 -15.73 -18.73
C GLN A 122 -25.60 -17.00 -19.52
N ALA A 123 -24.66 -17.95 -19.60
CA ALA A 123 -24.86 -19.23 -20.25
C ALA A 123 -25.95 -20.07 -19.56
N PHE A 124 -25.95 -20.12 -18.22
CA PHE A 124 -26.98 -20.80 -17.44
C PHE A 124 -28.36 -20.16 -17.62
N GLN A 125 -28.46 -18.83 -17.61
CA GLN A 125 -29.73 -18.13 -17.88
C GLN A 125 -30.25 -18.42 -19.30
N ALA A 126 -29.38 -18.43 -20.31
CA ALA A 126 -29.76 -18.78 -21.68
C ALA A 126 -30.25 -20.24 -21.79
N ALA A 127 -29.57 -21.20 -21.15
CA ALA A 127 -29.97 -22.60 -21.14
C ALA A 127 -31.30 -22.83 -20.39
N GLN A 128 -31.55 -22.12 -19.29
CA GLN A 128 -32.84 -22.13 -18.59
C GLN A 128 -33.98 -21.59 -19.46
N GLN A 129 -33.74 -20.50 -20.20
CA GLN A 129 -34.74 -19.96 -21.14
C GLN A 129 -35.01 -20.93 -22.30
N GLN A 130 -33.98 -21.51 -22.90
CA GLN A 130 -34.08 -22.54 -23.94
C GLN A 130 -34.91 -23.75 -23.45
N LEU A 131 -34.66 -24.24 -22.24
CA LEU A 131 -35.42 -25.33 -21.63
C LEU A 131 -36.90 -24.95 -21.46
N ALA A 132 -37.21 -23.75 -20.96
CA ALA A 132 -38.58 -23.28 -20.81
C ALA A 132 -39.33 -23.18 -22.15
N ASP A 133 -38.65 -22.74 -23.22
CA ASP A 133 -39.22 -22.64 -24.56
C ASP A 133 -39.46 -24.02 -25.20
N GLU A 134 -38.53 -24.97 -25.04
CA GLU A 134 -38.68 -26.36 -25.49
C GLU A 134 -39.77 -27.12 -24.71
N GLU A 135 -39.90 -26.89 -23.38
CA GLU A 135 -41.00 -27.42 -22.56
C GLU A 135 -42.36 -26.83 -22.99
N ALA A 136 -42.45 -25.53 -23.24
CA ALA A 136 -43.67 -24.88 -23.73
C ALA A 136 -44.08 -25.36 -25.14
N GLU A 137 -43.11 -25.71 -26.00
CA GLU A 137 -43.36 -26.35 -27.29
C GLU A 137 -43.74 -27.84 -27.15
N LEU A 138 -43.12 -28.60 -26.24
CA LEU A 138 -43.54 -29.96 -25.91
C LEU A 138 -45.01 -30.00 -25.48
N ASP A 139 -45.39 -29.08 -24.61
CA ASP A 139 -46.75 -28.93 -24.11
C ASP A 139 -47.75 -28.56 -25.23
N ARG A 140 -47.31 -27.79 -26.24
CA ARG A 140 -48.06 -27.56 -27.50
C ARG A 140 -48.18 -28.84 -28.34
N ARG A 141 -47.13 -29.65 -28.48
CA ARG A 141 -47.16 -30.93 -29.22
C ARG A 141 -48.06 -31.96 -28.54
N VAL A 142 -48.00 -32.09 -27.22
CA VAL A 142 -48.90 -32.96 -26.42
C VAL A 142 -50.36 -32.56 -26.61
N ARG A 143 -50.68 -31.26 -26.56
CA ARG A 143 -52.04 -30.76 -26.85
C ARG A 143 -52.50 -31.10 -28.28
N THR A 144 -51.63 -30.99 -29.27
CA THR A 144 -51.93 -31.34 -30.66
C THR A 144 -52.16 -32.84 -30.84
N GLU A 145 -51.30 -33.71 -30.27
CA GLU A 145 -51.51 -35.17 -30.34
C GLU A 145 -52.83 -35.58 -29.66
N ARG A 146 -53.17 -34.99 -28.50
CA ARG A 146 -54.46 -35.25 -27.84
C ARG A 146 -55.66 -34.88 -28.73
N ARG A 147 -55.58 -33.76 -29.47
CA ARG A 147 -56.63 -33.34 -30.41
C ARG A 147 -56.76 -34.29 -31.61
N THR A 148 -55.66 -34.66 -32.25
CA THR A 148 -55.70 -35.59 -33.40
C THR A 148 -56.09 -37.01 -32.97
N ARG A 149 -55.67 -37.46 -31.79
CA ARG A 149 -56.12 -38.73 -31.18
C ARG A 149 -57.64 -38.75 -30.95
N ALA A 150 -58.20 -37.65 -30.45
CA ALA A 150 -59.64 -37.51 -30.24
C ALA A 150 -60.40 -37.51 -31.57
N ALA A 151 -59.93 -36.77 -32.58
CA ALA A 151 -60.51 -36.76 -33.93
C ALA A 151 -60.50 -38.16 -34.58
N LEU A 152 -59.38 -38.89 -34.49
CA LEU A 152 -59.27 -40.28 -34.93
C LEU A 152 -60.28 -41.19 -34.21
N THR A 153 -60.53 -40.97 -32.91
CA THR A 153 -61.51 -41.75 -32.15
C THR A 153 -62.94 -41.46 -32.63
N VAL A 154 -63.28 -40.21 -32.89
CA VAL A 154 -64.58 -39.81 -33.45
C VAL A 154 -64.82 -40.43 -34.83
N GLU A 155 -63.84 -40.42 -35.73
CA GLU A 155 -64.00 -41.06 -37.05
C GLU A 155 -64.02 -42.60 -36.96
N GLN A 156 -63.25 -43.21 -36.04
CA GLN A 156 -63.38 -44.65 -35.76
C GLN A 156 -64.80 -45.02 -35.27
N ASP A 157 -65.41 -44.20 -34.42
CA ASP A 157 -66.78 -44.43 -33.94
C ASP A 157 -67.83 -44.19 -35.04
N ARG A 158 -67.63 -43.17 -35.90
CA ARG A 158 -68.47 -42.93 -37.08
C ARG A 158 -68.42 -44.10 -38.06
N LEU A 159 -67.22 -44.62 -38.37
CA LEU A 159 -67.05 -45.76 -39.27
C LEU A 159 -67.64 -47.04 -38.67
N ARG A 160 -67.51 -47.28 -37.35
CA ARG A 160 -68.22 -48.37 -36.65
C ARG A 160 -69.74 -48.26 -36.76
N GLN A 161 -70.31 -47.07 -36.57
CA GLN A 161 -71.75 -46.85 -36.74
C GLN A 161 -72.17 -47.05 -38.19
N MET A 162 -71.38 -46.60 -39.17
CA MET A 162 -71.65 -46.81 -40.58
C MET A 162 -71.59 -48.30 -40.96
N ALA A 163 -70.64 -49.06 -40.41
CA ALA A 163 -70.57 -50.52 -40.53
C ALA A 163 -71.81 -51.21 -39.98
N ALA A 164 -72.23 -50.84 -38.76
CA ALA A 164 -73.40 -51.40 -38.11
C ALA A 164 -74.70 -51.09 -38.88
N ASN A 165 -74.81 -49.88 -39.44
CA ASN A 165 -75.95 -49.50 -40.28
C ASN A 165 -75.96 -50.26 -41.61
N LEU A 166 -74.83 -50.33 -42.34
CA LEU A 166 -74.71 -51.12 -43.58
C LEU A 166 -75.06 -52.60 -43.36
N TYR A 167 -74.62 -53.17 -42.23
CA TYR A 167 -74.96 -54.53 -41.84
C TYR A 167 -76.45 -54.71 -41.51
N ALA A 168 -77.10 -53.69 -40.93
CA ALA A 168 -78.50 -53.73 -40.55
C ALA A 168 -79.48 -53.38 -41.69
N THR A 169 -79.04 -52.71 -42.75
CA THR A 169 -79.91 -52.21 -43.85
C THR A 169 -79.65 -52.83 -45.22
N ALA A 170 -78.83 -53.88 -45.33
CA ALA A 170 -78.55 -54.57 -46.58
C ALA A 170 -79.81 -55.31 -47.11
N PRO A 171 -80.34 -54.98 -48.32
CA PRO A 171 -81.47 -55.70 -48.92
C PRO A 171 -80.98 -56.86 -49.80
N ASP A 172 -81.69 -57.99 -49.79
CA ASP A 172 -81.32 -59.26 -50.46
C ASP A 172 -81.09 -59.13 -52.00
N ASP A 173 -81.68 -58.12 -52.65
CA ASP A 173 -81.83 -58.07 -54.12
C ASP A 173 -80.83 -57.16 -54.88
N THR A 174 -79.79 -56.63 -54.24
CA THR A 174 -78.98 -55.51 -54.81
C THR A 174 -77.70 -55.91 -55.57
N TYR A 175 -77.71 -57.02 -56.33
CA TYR A 175 -76.52 -57.54 -57.06
C TYR A 175 -76.77 -57.93 -58.54
N ALA A 176 -77.48 -57.08 -59.30
CA ALA A 176 -77.92 -57.39 -60.67
C ALA A 176 -76.90 -57.15 -61.82
N VAL A 177 -75.64 -56.79 -61.56
CA VAL A 177 -74.67 -56.36 -62.62
C VAL A 177 -73.27 -57.00 -62.49
N LEU A 178 -73.19 -58.26 -62.07
CA LEU A 178 -71.99 -59.11 -62.23
C LEU A 178 -72.42 -60.48 -62.77
N GLY A 179 -71.74 -60.95 -63.83
CA GLY A 179 -72.27 -61.97 -64.74
C GLY A 179 -72.27 -63.42 -64.25
N SER A 180 -73.21 -64.21 -64.81
CA SER A 180 -73.38 -65.67 -64.70
C SER A 180 -73.24 -66.28 -63.30
N LEU A 181 -74.37 -66.40 -62.60
CA LEU A 181 -74.50 -67.05 -61.30
C LEU A 181 -74.89 -68.53 -61.44
N SER A 182 -74.01 -69.44 -61.00
CA SER A 182 -74.39 -70.77 -60.52
C SER A 182 -73.66 -71.23 -59.25
N ASP A 183 -72.51 -70.63 -58.93
CA ASP A 183 -71.64 -71.05 -57.81
C ASP A 183 -71.45 -69.98 -56.70
N PHE A 184 -72.30 -68.94 -56.64
CA PHE A 184 -72.25 -67.91 -55.59
C PHE A 184 -73.45 -67.99 -54.65
N THR A 185 -73.19 -68.37 -53.40
CA THR A 185 -74.18 -68.48 -52.33
C THR A 185 -74.49 -67.12 -51.69
N GLU A 186 -75.49 -67.09 -50.81
CA GLU A 186 -75.80 -65.93 -49.96
C GLU A 186 -74.64 -65.59 -49.00
N ALA A 187 -73.82 -66.57 -48.61
CA ALA A 187 -72.62 -66.33 -47.81
C ALA A 187 -71.57 -65.57 -48.63
N ASP A 188 -71.31 -65.99 -49.87
CA ASP A 188 -70.30 -65.37 -50.75
C ASP A 188 -70.66 -63.91 -51.11
N ARG A 189 -71.95 -63.59 -51.23
CA ARG A 189 -72.44 -62.21 -51.41
C ARG A 189 -72.25 -61.35 -50.15
N ARG A 190 -72.52 -61.91 -48.96
CA ARG A 190 -72.28 -61.22 -47.69
C ARG A 190 -70.80 -61.00 -47.44
N ASP A 191 -69.95 -61.97 -47.77
CA ASP A 191 -68.50 -61.81 -47.67
C ASP A 191 -67.97 -60.78 -48.69
N ALA A 192 -68.45 -60.75 -49.94
CA ALA A 192 -68.05 -59.70 -50.89
C ALA A 192 -68.51 -58.28 -50.48
N ALA A 193 -69.67 -58.13 -49.84
CA ALA A 193 -70.13 -56.87 -49.25
C ALA A 193 -69.29 -56.46 -48.04
N ARG A 194 -68.94 -57.44 -47.21
CA ARG A 194 -68.12 -57.29 -46.02
C ARG A 194 -66.69 -56.90 -46.38
N ASP A 195 -66.08 -57.56 -47.36
CA ASP A 195 -64.73 -57.26 -47.84
C ASP A 195 -64.64 -55.84 -48.38
N ARG A 196 -65.55 -55.42 -49.28
CA ARG A 196 -65.56 -54.03 -49.79
C ARG A 196 -65.87 -53.00 -48.71
N GLY A 197 -66.71 -53.35 -47.73
CA GLY A 197 -67.00 -52.52 -46.56
C GLY A 197 -65.80 -52.40 -45.60
N VAL A 198 -65.04 -53.48 -45.42
CA VAL A 198 -63.81 -53.54 -44.63
C VAL A 198 -62.69 -52.77 -45.33
N GLU A 199 -62.55 -52.89 -46.65
CA GLU A 199 -61.54 -52.21 -47.47
C GLU A 199 -61.71 -50.69 -47.40
N VAL A 200 -62.91 -50.17 -47.71
CA VAL A 200 -63.23 -48.74 -47.61
C VAL A 200 -63.13 -48.21 -46.16
N GLN A 201 -63.45 -49.03 -45.16
CA GLN A 201 -63.25 -48.64 -43.75
C GLN A 201 -61.78 -48.67 -43.32
N SER A 202 -60.97 -49.56 -43.88
CA SER A 202 -59.53 -49.62 -43.58
C SER A 202 -58.81 -48.40 -44.16
N GLU A 203 -59.07 -48.05 -45.42
CA GLU A 203 -58.50 -46.86 -46.07
C GLU A 203 -58.90 -45.57 -45.34
N ALA A 204 -60.18 -45.41 -45.01
CA ALA A 204 -60.67 -44.27 -44.24
C ALA A 204 -60.11 -44.19 -42.80
N VAL A 205 -59.83 -45.33 -42.15
CA VAL A 205 -59.15 -45.34 -40.84
C VAL A 205 -57.67 -45.00 -40.97
N GLU A 206 -56.99 -45.43 -42.04
CA GLU A 206 -55.57 -45.11 -42.28
C GLU A 206 -55.37 -43.61 -42.59
N ASP A 207 -56.21 -43.03 -43.45
CA ASP A 207 -56.24 -41.59 -43.71
C ASP A 207 -56.54 -40.77 -42.43
N ALA A 208 -57.51 -41.21 -41.61
CA ALA A 208 -57.79 -40.59 -40.32
C ALA A 208 -56.66 -40.76 -39.28
N ARG A 209 -55.80 -41.78 -39.45
CA ARG A 209 -54.72 -42.13 -38.52
C ARG A 209 -53.43 -41.36 -38.79
N ALA A 210 -53.10 -41.07 -40.05
CA ALA A 210 -51.88 -40.36 -40.42
C ALA A 210 -51.65 -39.02 -39.67
N PRO A 211 -52.67 -38.15 -39.46
CA PRO A 211 -52.51 -36.93 -38.66
C PRO A 211 -52.15 -37.17 -37.19
N TRP A 212 -52.66 -38.24 -36.59
CA TRP A 212 -52.28 -38.62 -35.21
C TRP A 212 -50.86 -39.16 -35.15
N GLU A 213 -50.44 -39.99 -36.10
CA GLU A 213 -49.07 -40.52 -36.13
C GLU A 213 -48.03 -39.43 -36.38
N ALA A 214 -48.30 -38.50 -37.31
CA ALA A 214 -47.45 -37.33 -37.53
C ALA A 214 -47.34 -36.46 -36.26
N ALA A 215 -48.45 -36.22 -35.55
CA ALA A 215 -48.45 -35.50 -34.28
C ALA A 215 -47.66 -36.24 -33.18
N ARG A 216 -47.82 -37.56 -33.08
CA ARG A 216 -47.09 -38.41 -32.12
C ARG A 216 -45.59 -38.42 -32.39
N GLN A 217 -45.17 -38.55 -33.65
CA GLN A 217 -43.76 -38.47 -34.04
C GLN A 217 -43.18 -37.07 -33.81
N ALA A 218 -43.97 -36.01 -33.99
CA ALA A 218 -43.56 -34.64 -33.66
C ALA A 218 -43.37 -34.47 -32.15
N ARG A 219 -44.29 -34.97 -31.30
CA ARG A 219 -44.12 -35.00 -29.84
C ARG A 219 -42.84 -35.76 -29.44
N THR A 220 -42.63 -36.98 -29.94
CA THR A 220 -41.42 -37.77 -29.58
C THR A 220 -40.11 -37.06 -29.97
N ARG A 221 -40.08 -36.35 -31.11
CA ARG A 221 -38.92 -35.52 -31.49
C ARG A 221 -38.74 -34.32 -30.55
N GLN A 222 -39.84 -33.71 -30.11
CA GLN A 222 -39.83 -32.58 -29.18
C GLN A 222 -39.41 -32.99 -27.76
N GLU A 223 -39.80 -34.18 -27.29
CA GLU A 223 -39.35 -34.75 -26.01
C GLU A 223 -37.82 -34.86 -25.97
N ARG A 224 -37.21 -35.44 -27.02
CA ARG A 224 -35.74 -35.54 -27.10
C ARG A 224 -35.03 -34.18 -27.09
N ARG A 225 -35.63 -33.14 -27.66
CA ARG A 225 -35.09 -31.76 -27.59
C ARG A 225 -35.21 -31.17 -26.20
N THR A 226 -36.34 -31.42 -25.54
CA THR A 226 -36.59 -30.98 -24.17
C THR A 226 -35.63 -31.65 -23.19
N ASP A 227 -35.38 -32.95 -23.37
CA ASP A 227 -34.42 -33.71 -22.55
C ASP A 227 -32.97 -33.27 -22.81
N ALA A 228 -32.61 -32.95 -24.07
CA ALA A 228 -31.32 -32.35 -24.40
C ALA A 228 -31.15 -30.98 -23.73
N ALA A 229 -32.11 -30.06 -23.90
CA ALA A 229 -32.08 -28.74 -23.26
C ALA A 229 -32.03 -28.83 -21.72
N ARG A 230 -32.58 -29.90 -21.13
CA ARG A 230 -32.46 -30.17 -19.69
C ARG A 230 -31.05 -30.64 -19.29
N SER A 231 -30.36 -31.39 -20.15
CA SER A 231 -28.92 -31.70 -19.97
C SER A 231 -28.09 -30.42 -20.08
N ASP A 232 -28.28 -29.64 -21.15
CA ASP A 232 -27.56 -28.38 -21.40
C ASP A 232 -27.71 -27.41 -20.21
N ALA A 233 -28.91 -27.30 -19.64
CA ALA A 233 -29.18 -26.47 -18.47
C ALA A 233 -28.57 -27.00 -17.16
N ALA A 234 -28.39 -28.32 -17.02
CA ALA A 234 -27.70 -28.95 -15.89
C ALA A 234 -26.17 -28.82 -16.02
N GLU A 235 -25.63 -28.96 -17.23
CA GLU A 235 -24.21 -28.75 -17.55
C GLU A 235 -23.82 -27.28 -17.32
N ALA A 236 -24.63 -26.33 -17.79
CA ALA A 236 -24.40 -24.91 -17.54
C ALA A 236 -24.47 -24.54 -16.04
N LEU A 237 -25.31 -25.22 -15.24
CA LEU A 237 -25.34 -25.06 -13.78
C LEU A 237 -24.05 -25.59 -13.13
N ALA A 238 -23.53 -26.72 -13.60
CA ALA A 238 -22.28 -27.28 -13.11
C ALA A 238 -21.08 -26.37 -13.44
N SER A 239 -20.99 -25.87 -14.68
CA SER A 239 -19.94 -24.89 -15.06
C SER A 239 -20.05 -23.58 -14.29
N LEU A 240 -21.25 -23.15 -13.90
CA LEU A 240 -21.44 -21.99 -13.02
C LEU A 240 -20.96 -22.26 -11.59
N ALA A 241 -21.19 -23.46 -11.05
CA ALA A 241 -20.64 -23.85 -9.75
C ALA A 241 -19.10 -23.87 -9.78
N GLU A 242 -18.51 -24.53 -10.77
CA GLU A 242 -17.06 -24.58 -10.98
C GLU A 242 -16.45 -23.19 -11.11
N ALA A 243 -17.04 -22.29 -11.91
CA ALA A 243 -16.55 -20.92 -12.06
C ALA A 243 -16.58 -20.12 -10.74
N ARG A 244 -17.58 -20.35 -9.88
CA ARG A 244 -17.69 -19.69 -8.56
C ARG A 244 -16.67 -20.23 -7.57
N ASP A 245 -16.46 -21.54 -7.54
CA ASP A 245 -15.40 -22.15 -6.74
C ASP A 245 -14.02 -21.62 -7.18
N ASP A 246 -13.77 -21.51 -8.49
CA ASP A 246 -12.54 -20.97 -9.06
C ASP A 246 -12.29 -19.49 -8.68
N ARG A 247 -13.36 -18.68 -8.65
CA ARG A 247 -13.32 -17.29 -8.15
C ARG A 247 -12.94 -17.26 -6.68
N ASP A 248 -13.55 -18.10 -5.85
CA ASP A 248 -13.30 -18.08 -4.40
C ASP A 248 -11.85 -18.51 -4.08
N HIS A 249 -11.31 -19.51 -4.78
CA HIS A 249 -9.87 -19.86 -4.72
C HIS A 249 -8.94 -18.76 -5.29
N ALA A 250 -9.39 -17.98 -6.27
CA ALA A 250 -8.61 -16.85 -6.78
C ALA A 250 -8.58 -15.68 -5.78
N ALA A 251 -9.71 -15.39 -5.12
CA ALA A 251 -9.85 -14.38 -4.09
C ALA A 251 -9.03 -14.73 -2.83
N GLU A 252 -9.04 -15.99 -2.39
CA GLU A 252 -8.22 -16.45 -1.26
C GLU A 252 -6.71 -16.22 -1.53
N ARG A 253 -6.22 -16.65 -2.69
CA ARG A 253 -4.81 -16.46 -3.09
C ARG A 253 -4.43 -15.00 -3.34
N LEU A 254 -5.38 -14.14 -3.70
CA LEU A 254 -5.16 -12.69 -3.70
C LEU A 254 -4.97 -12.20 -2.26
N GLY A 255 -5.88 -12.53 -1.34
CA GLY A 255 -5.77 -12.14 0.07
C GLY A 255 -4.49 -12.66 0.75
N GLU A 256 -3.96 -13.81 0.34
CA GLU A 256 -2.64 -14.29 0.75
C GLU A 256 -1.51 -13.40 0.26
N ALA A 257 -1.52 -13.03 -1.03
CA ALA A 257 -0.52 -12.13 -1.60
C ALA A 257 -0.59 -10.72 -1.00
N GLU A 258 -1.77 -10.22 -0.65
CA GLU A 258 -1.93 -8.94 0.06
C GLU A 258 -1.36 -8.98 1.48
N ARG A 259 -1.57 -10.08 2.21
CA ARG A 259 -0.92 -10.32 3.50
C ARG A 259 0.61 -10.41 3.37
N ALA A 260 1.12 -11.06 2.32
CA ALA A 260 2.55 -11.13 2.04
C ALA A 260 3.16 -9.75 1.73
N VAL A 261 2.46 -8.88 0.99
CA VAL A 261 2.87 -7.48 0.79
C VAL A 261 2.93 -6.72 2.12
N GLY A 262 1.94 -6.90 3.01
CA GLY A 262 1.97 -6.27 4.34
C GLY A 262 3.17 -6.70 5.20
N VAL A 263 3.52 -7.98 5.17
CA VAL A 263 4.72 -8.50 5.87
C VAL A 263 6.02 -7.96 5.24
N ALA A 264 6.10 -7.94 3.90
CA ALA A 264 7.28 -7.43 3.20
C ALA A 264 7.48 -5.92 3.41
N GLN A 265 6.38 -5.14 3.49
CA GLN A 265 6.43 -3.72 3.81
C GLN A 265 6.95 -3.49 5.23
N ALA A 266 6.44 -4.23 6.22
CA ALA A 266 6.89 -4.10 7.60
C ALA A 266 8.39 -4.43 7.77
N SER A 267 8.89 -5.47 7.10
CA SER A 267 10.33 -5.77 7.05
C SER A 267 11.12 -4.65 6.37
N PHE A 268 10.63 -4.10 5.27
CA PHE A 268 11.28 -2.99 4.59
C PHE A 268 11.37 -1.73 5.47
N ASP A 269 10.28 -1.39 6.18
CA ASP A 269 10.24 -0.23 7.08
C ASP A 269 11.20 -0.42 8.27
N GLU A 270 11.28 -1.64 8.84
CA GLU A 270 12.22 -2.01 9.91
C GLU A 270 13.68 -1.94 9.44
N ASP A 271 14.00 -2.57 8.30
CA ASP A 271 15.35 -2.58 7.73
C ASP A 271 15.78 -1.17 7.25
N GLN A 272 14.84 -0.33 6.79
CA GLN A 272 15.09 1.08 6.49
C GLN A 272 15.43 1.87 7.76
N GLN A 273 14.69 1.69 8.86
CA GLN A 273 15.02 2.35 10.12
C GLN A 273 16.39 1.90 10.65
N GLY A 274 16.70 0.59 10.59
CA GLY A 274 18.00 0.05 10.95
C GLY A 274 19.16 0.66 10.14
N ALA A 275 18.94 0.96 8.85
CA ALA A 275 19.92 1.66 8.02
C ALA A 275 20.12 3.13 8.43
N LEU A 276 19.05 3.84 8.82
CA LEU A 276 19.12 5.21 9.34
C LEU A 276 19.84 5.26 10.70
N ASP A 277 19.54 4.34 11.61
CA ASP A 277 20.19 4.24 12.93
C ASP A 277 21.69 3.91 12.78
N ALA A 278 22.04 3.03 11.84
CA ALA A 278 23.44 2.71 11.54
C ALA A 278 24.20 3.89 10.90
N LEU A 279 23.50 4.72 10.12
CA LEU A 279 24.05 5.93 9.51
C LEU A 279 24.32 7.01 10.56
N ALA A 280 23.38 7.25 11.47
CA ALA A 280 23.56 8.13 12.63
C ALA A 280 24.73 7.68 13.50
N GLY A 281 24.81 6.38 13.84
CA GLY A 281 25.93 5.82 14.60
C GLY A 281 27.29 5.92 13.88
N ARG A 282 27.31 5.93 12.54
CA ARG A 282 28.53 6.24 11.76
C ARG A 282 28.88 7.73 11.83
N ARG A 283 27.90 8.63 11.76
CA ARG A 283 28.09 10.08 11.87
C ARG A 283 28.69 10.45 13.23
N GLU A 284 28.15 9.92 14.33
CA GLU A 284 28.72 10.06 15.67
C GLU A 284 30.18 9.56 15.73
N ALA A 285 30.43 8.33 15.26
CA ALA A 285 31.77 7.75 15.29
C ALA A 285 32.80 8.47 14.41
N ARG A 286 32.36 9.22 13.38
CA ARG A 286 33.20 10.15 12.60
C ARG A 286 33.47 11.45 13.38
N LEU A 287 32.44 12.03 14.00
CA LEU A 287 32.54 13.28 14.78
C LEU A 287 33.55 13.15 15.93
N GLU A 288 33.59 12.02 16.62
CA GLU A 288 34.57 11.72 17.69
C GLU A 288 36.01 11.48 17.19
N ALA A 289 36.21 11.19 15.90
CA ALA A 289 37.52 10.81 15.37
C ALA A 289 38.43 12.02 15.15
N ASP A 290 39.74 11.81 15.28
CA ASP A 290 40.77 12.78 14.88
C ASP A 290 40.74 12.98 13.36
N VAL A 291 40.87 14.22 12.90
CA VAL A 291 41.13 14.54 11.49
C VAL A 291 42.53 14.03 11.12
N ASP A 292 42.69 13.38 9.97
CA ASP A 292 43.97 12.74 9.62
C ASP A 292 45.10 13.76 9.38
N ALA A 293 44.78 14.88 8.73
CA ALA A 293 45.76 15.92 8.39
C ALA A 293 46.07 16.89 9.55
N ALA A 294 45.24 16.95 10.59
CA ALA A 294 45.26 18.05 11.55
C ALA A 294 44.96 17.58 13.00
N PRO A 295 45.67 18.11 14.03
CA PRO A 295 45.53 17.66 15.42
C PRO A 295 44.31 18.27 16.13
N LEU A 296 43.10 17.97 15.63
CA LEU A 296 41.78 18.23 16.21
C LEU A 296 40.78 17.13 15.81
N THR A 297 39.68 17.00 16.57
CA THR A 297 38.57 16.09 16.22
C THR A 297 37.70 16.66 15.11
N LEU A 298 36.98 15.80 14.39
CA LEU A 298 36.05 16.25 13.34
C LEU A 298 34.93 17.14 13.89
N VAL A 299 34.40 16.84 15.09
CA VAL A 299 33.41 17.72 15.75
C VAL A 299 33.95 19.13 15.98
N ALA A 300 35.22 19.27 16.37
CA ALA A 300 35.83 20.58 16.56
C ALA A 300 36.02 21.32 15.23
N LEU A 301 36.49 20.63 14.19
CA LEU A 301 36.63 21.20 12.85
C LEU A 301 35.27 21.69 12.31
N HIS A 302 34.25 20.84 12.41
CA HIS A 302 32.89 21.16 11.97
C HIS A 302 32.31 22.35 12.75
N ALA A 303 32.51 22.43 14.08
CA ALA A 303 32.08 23.57 14.88
C ALA A 303 32.73 24.90 14.43
N TYR A 304 34.05 24.92 14.16
CA TYR A 304 34.73 26.13 13.70
C TYR A 304 34.34 26.53 12.27
N TRP A 305 34.14 25.56 11.38
CA TRP A 305 33.66 25.82 10.03
C TRP A 305 32.24 26.38 10.06
N ARG A 306 31.29 25.71 10.73
CA ARG A 306 29.90 26.17 10.86
C ARG A 306 29.82 27.56 11.50
N ALA A 307 30.63 27.83 12.53
CA ALA A 307 30.71 29.16 13.15
C ALA A 307 31.25 30.25 12.21
N ALA A 308 32.16 29.93 11.29
CA ALA A 308 32.63 30.86 10.26
C ALA A 308 31.55 31.14 9.20
N GLN A 309 30.82 30.12 8.75
CA GLN A 309 29.76 30.27 7.75
C GLN A 309 28.56 31.08 8.28
N LEU A 310 28.28 30.98 9.59
CA LEU A 310 27.18 31.69 10.27
C LEU A 310 27.61 33.04 10.90
N ALA A 311 28.86 33.47 10.69
CA ALA A 311 29.40 34.67 11.31
C ALA A 311 28.79 35.97 10.72
N PRO A 312 28.63 37.04 11.52
CA PRO A 312 28.13 38.34 11.04
C PRO A 312 29.17 39.13 10.22
N CYS A 313 30.35 38.57 9.99
CA CYS A 313 31.40 39.09 9.12
C CYS A 313 32.17 37.93 8.50
N ARG A 314 32.90 38.16 7.40
CA ARG A 314 33.81 37.14 6.88
C ARG A 314 34.94 36.89 7.86
N VAL A 315 34.99 35.68 8.42
CA VAL A 315 36.05 35.19 9.29
C VAL A 315 36.50 33.80 8.81
N PRO A 316 37.80 33.54 8.61
CA PRO A 316 38.26 32.20 8.28
C PRO A 316 38.03 31.24 9.45
N TRP A 317 37.51 30.05 9.17
CA TRP A 317 37.33 28.97 10.14
C TRP A 317 38.62 28.68 10.93
N TRP A 318 39.77 28.76 10.27
CA TRP A 318 41.07 28.49 10.86
C TRP A 318 41.51 29.55 11.90
N VAL A 319 40.98 30.78 11.84
CA VAL A 319 41.20 31.79 12.89
C VAL A 319 40.47 31.37 14.17
N ILE A 320 39.22 30.92 14.05
CA ILE A 320 38.41 30.42 15.17
C ILE A 320 39.04 29.14 15.74
N ALA A 321 39.49 28.22 14.87
CA ALA A 321 40.21 27.01 15.29
C ALA A 321 41.52 27.34 16.02
N GLY A 322 42.25 28.36 15.59
CA GLY A 322 43.44 28.87 16.27
C GLY A 322 43.16 29.39 17.68
N VAL A 323 42.04 30.10 17.89
CA VAL A 323 41.57 30.50 19.24
C VAL A 323 41.33 29.26 20.09
N GLY A 324 40.48 28.33 19.63
CA GLY A 324 40.16 27.11 20.39
C GLY A 324 41.37 26.22 20.67
N ARG A 325 42.39 26.23 19.80
CA ARG A 325 43.68 25.58 20.05
C ARG A 325 44.42 26.19 21.23
N VAL A 326 44.56 27.52 21.24
CA VAL A 326 45.33 28.24 22.26
C VAL A 326 44.61 28.24 23.61
N GLU A 327 43.28 28.40 23.63
CA GLU A 327 42.51 28.44 24.87
C GLU A 327 42.46 27.08 25.58
N THR A 328 42.06 26.00 24.88
CA THR A 328 41.75 24.72 25.54
C THR A 328 42.20 23.47 24.79
N ARG A 329 42.97 23.61 23.70
CA ARG A 329 43.25 22.51 22.76
C ARG A 329 41.95 21.87 22.23
N HIS A 330 41.03 22.70 21.75
CA HIS A 330 39.73 22.29 21.19
C HIS A 330 38.82 21.54 22.19
N GLY A 331 38.68 22.08 23.40
CA GLY A 331 37.83 21.48 24.44
C GLY A 331 38.42 20.24 25.13
N THR A 332 39.72 19.99 25.00
CA THR A 332 40.41 18.84 25.61
C THR A 332 41.25 19.17 26.85
N ALA A 333 41.19 20.42 27.31
CA ALA A 333 41.80 20.85 28.57
C ALA A 333 41.26 20.05 29.77
N PHE A 334 42.08 19.92 30.81
CA PHE A 334 41.76 19.22 32.06
C PHE A 334 41.26 17.76 31.92
N GLY A 335 41.52 17.11 30.79
CA GLY A 335 41.07 15.73 30.51
C GLY A 335 39.66 15.64 29.93
N SER A 336 39.06 16.78 29.59
CA SER A 336 37.80 16.86 28.84
C SER A 336 37.95 16.23 27.44
N ARG A 337 36.82 15.85 26.85
CA ARG A 337 36.62 15.58 25.43
C ARG A 337 35.40 16.36 24.95
N VAL A 338 35.16 16.36 23.65
CA VAL A 338 33.98 16.98 23.03
C VAL A 338 33.08 15.84 22.51
N THR A 339 31.80 15.83 22.88
CA THR A 339 30.80 14.86 22.37
C THR A 339 30.44 15.17 20.91
N PRO A 340 29.78 14.25 20.17
CA PRO A 340 29.28 14.55 18.82
C PRO A 340 28.42 15.83 18.73
N ASP A 341 27.63 16.11 19.77
CA ASP A 341 26.75 17.28 19.89
C ASP A 341 27.48 18.58 20.28
N GLY A 342 28.78 18.47 20.62
CA GLY A 342 29.67 19.60 20.92
C GLY A 342 29.97 19.80 22.41
N ASP A 343 29.38 19.03 23.32
CA ASP A 343 29.52 19.27 24.76
C ASP A 343 30.91 18.89 25.29
N THR A 344 31.46 19.74 26.16
CA THR A 344 32.66 19.40 26.92
C THR A 344 32.32 18.42 28.05
N THR A 345 32.90 17.22 28.03
CA THR A 345 32.62 16.16 29.03
C THR A 345 33.01 16.53 30.47
N VAL A 346 33.76 17.61 30.64
CA VAL A 346 34.09 18.24 31.93
C VAL A 346 33.99 19.75 31.73
N HIS A 347 33.32 20.44 32.64
CA HIS A 347 33.25 21.90 32.60
C HIS A 347 34.66 22.51 32.68
N ILE A 348 35.10 23.13 31.59
CA ILE A 348 36.41 23.78 31.48
C ILE A 348 36.32 25.16 32.13
N ILE A 349 36.76 25.27 33.38
CA ILE A 349 36.79 26.52 34.16
C ILE A 349 38.24 26.95 34.39
N GLY A 350 38.53 28.21 34.06
CA GLY A 350 39.85 28.82 34.21
C GLY A 350 40.21 29.20 35.66
N ILE A 351 41.35 29.88 35.79
CA ILE A 351 41.78 30.46 37.08
C ILE A 351 41.00 31.75 37.40
N PRO A 352 40.86 32.12 38.69
CA PRO A 352 40.34 33.43 39.10
C PRO A 352 41.10 34.57 38.44
N LEU A 353 40.38 35.56 37.93
CA LEU A 353 40.95 36.83 37.50
C LEU A 353 41.00 37.81 38.68
N ASP A 354 41.86 37.52 39.66
CA ASP A 354 41.99 38.27 40.91
C ASP A 354 43.12 39.32 40.93
N GLY A 355 43.74 39.60 39.78
CA GLY A 355 44.79 40.61 39.64
C GLY A 355 46.18 40.18 40.13
N ARG A 356 46.39 38.92 40.49
CA ARG A 356 47.74 38.36 40.72
C ARG A 356 48.60 38.40 39.45
N PRO A 357 49.94 38.34 39.56
CA PRO A 357 50.84 38.33 38.40
C PRO A 357 50.44 37.27 37.35
N GLY A 358 50.14 37.73 36.13
CA GLY A 358 49.65 36.88 35.04
C GLY A 358 48.12 36.87 34.84
N THR A 359 47.36 37.53 35.72
CA THR A 359 45.89 37.66 35.61
C THR A 359 45.46 39.13 35.56
N LEU A 360 44.33 39.39 34.91
CA LEU A 360 43.60 40.65 35.06
C LEU A 360 42.83 40.62 36.40
N ALA A 361 42.34 41.77 36.86
CA ALA A 361 41.37 41.86 37.95
C ALA A 361 39.97 42.07 37.33
N VAL A 362 39.12 41.04 37.36
CA VAL A 362 37.76 41.05 36.81
C VAL A 362 36.81 40.48 37.86
N GLY A 363 36.08 41.34 38.56
CA GLY A 363 35.08 40.91 39.55
C GLY A 363 33.88 40.21 38.90
N ASP A 364 33.16 39.42 39.69
CA ASP A 364 31.94 38.70 39.27
C ASP A 364 30.96 39.57 38.47
N THR A 365 30.48 39.02 37.35
CA THR A 365 29.52 39.65 36.45
C THR A 365 28.20 38.90 36.29
N ASP A 366 28.03 37.71 36.88
CA ASP A 366 26.82 36.90 36.69
C ASP A 366 26.29 36.14 37.93
N GLY A 367 26.88 36.40 39.10
CA GLY A 367 26.53 35.77 40.38
C GLY A 367 27.25 34.45 40.61
N GLY A 368 28.37 34.20 39.91
CA GLY A 368 29.04 32.89 39.85
C GLY A 368 28.20 31.80 39.19
N ARG A 369 27.29 32.14 38.28
CA ARG A 369 26.33 31.21 37.67
C ARG A 369 27.00 30.32 36.62
N LEU A 370 27.99 30.82 35.88
CA LEU A 370 28.69 30.04 34.86
C LEU A 370 30.00 29.41 35.34
N ASP A 371 30.66 29.97 36.37
CA ASP A 371 31.99 29.53 36.83
C ASP A 371 32.07 29.12 38.31
N ALA A 372 30.95 29.22 39.05
CA ALA A 372 30.85 28.98 40.48
C ALA A 372 31.72 29.89 41.38
N ASP A 373 32.15 31.07 40.91
CA ASP A 373 32.94 32.04 41.68
C ASP A 373 32.21 33.39 41.84
N PRO A 374 31.50 33.63 42.97
CA PRO A 374 30.73 34.86 43.19
C PRO A 374 31.61 36.06 43.61
N VAL A 375 32.91 36.06 43.28
CA VAL A 375 33.86 37.11 43.65
C VAL A 375 34.69 37.55 42.44
N TRP A 376 35.29 36.61 41.70
CA TRP A 376 36.14 36.89 40.54
C TRP A 376 35.75 36.03 39.35
N ASP A 377 35.38 36.67 38.24
CA ASP A 377 35.08 36.02 36.96
C ASP A 377 36.24 35.08 36.55
N ARG A 378 35.87 33.93 36.00
CA ARG A 378 36.79 32.94 35.41
C ARG A 378 36.41 32.67 33.96
N ALA A 379 37.38 32.27 33.16
CA ALA A 379 37.11 31.88 31.79
C ALA A 379 36.39 30.51 31.73
N VAL A 380 35.26 30.43 31.02
CA VAL A 380 34.41 29.25 30.91
C VAL A 380 34.42 28.67 29.49
N GLY A 381 34.31 27.34 29.41
CA GLY A 381 34.09 26.64 28.14
C GLY A 381 35.33 26.40 27.29
N PRO A 382 35.18 25.73 26.13
CA PRO A 382 36.29 25.40 25.24
C PRO A 382 36.88 26.62 24.53
N MET A 383 36.19 27.77 24.54
CA MET A 383 36.67 29.04 23.98
C MET A 383 36.97 30.10 25.06
N GLN A 384 36.95 29.70 26.35
CA GLN A 384 37.39 30.51 27.50
C GLN A 384 36.76 31.92 27.58
N PHE A 385 35.43 31.97 27.49
CA PHE A 385 34.65 33.20 27.65
C PHE A 385 34.60 33.67 29.11
N LEU A 386 34.65 34.98 29.36
CA LEU A 386 34.25 35.52 30.66
C LEU A 386 32.71 35.58 30.76
N PRO A 387 32.09 35.32 31.93
CA PRO A 387 30.63 35.31 32.09
C PRO A 387 29.94 36.56 31.54
N GLY A 388 30.49 37.75 31.82
CA GLY A 388 29.93 39.01 31.32
C GLY A 388 30.06 39.20 29.80
N THR A 389 31.02 38.54 29.15
CA THR A 389 31.14 38.49 27.69
C THR A 389 30.17 37.45 27.11
N TRP A 390 30.03 36.29 27.77
CA TRP A 390 29.03 35.28 27.40
C TRP A 390 27.62 35.86 27.42
N GLY A 391 27.24 36.58 28.48
CA GLY A 391 25.93 37.23 28.60
C GLY A 391 25.61 38.29 27.53
N ARG A 392 26.58 38.66 26.67
CA ARG A 392 26.39 39.56 25.52
C ARG A 392 26.50 38.87 24.16
N LEU A 393 27.20 37.74 24.06
CA LEU A 393 27.61 37.13 22.79
C LEU A 393 27.30 35.64 22.66
N GLY A 394 26.96 34.97 23.76
CA GLY A 394 26.52 33.57 23.78
C GLY A 394 25.31 33.35 22.90
N ARG A 395 25.36 32.29 22.10
CA ARG A 395 24.38 31.93 21.07
C ARG A 395 24.30 30.42 20.98
N ASP A 396 23.09 29.92 20.81
CA ASP A 396 22.83 28.57 20.29
C ASP A 396 23.50 28.44 18.92
N GLY A 397 24.49 27.56 18.82
CA GLY A 397 25.28 27.29 17.62
C GLY A 397 25.04 25.90 17.04
N ASN A 398 24.57 24.94 17.84
CA ASN A 398 24.23 23.60 17.37
C ASN A 398 22.76 23.53 16.83
N GLY A 399 21.85 24.31 17.40
CA GLY A 399 20.41 24.38 17.09
C GLY A 399 19.49 23.73 18.15
N ASP A 400 19.95 23.46 19.37
CA ASP A 400 19.20 22.70 20.39
C ASP A 400 18.25 23.55 21.27
N GLY A 401 18.29 24.87 21.15
CA GLY A 401 17.49 25.82 21.91
C GLY A 401 18.15 26.33 23.21
N VAL A 402 19.37 25.90 23.52
CA VAL A 402 20.18 26.34 24.67
C VAL A 402 21.42 27.10 24.15
N ALA A 403 21.94 28.02 24.97
CA ALA A 403 23.22 28.69 24.72
C ALA A 403 24.17 28.38 25.88
N ASP A 404 24.92 27.28 25.77
CA ASP A 404 25.82 26.77 26.81
C ASP A 404 27.29 27.12 26.49
N PRO A 405 28.02 27.85 27.35
CA PRO A 405 29.46 28.06 27.13
C PRO A 405 30.27 26.75 27.13
N HIS A 406 29.73 25.66 27.67
CA HIS A 406 30.37 24.34 27.66
C HIS A 406 30.11 23.54 26.37
N ASN A 407 29.25 24.00 25.46
CA ASN A 407 29.13 23.45 24.10
C ASN A 407 30.09 24.16 23.12
N LEU A 408 30.77 23.39 22.27
CA LEU A 408 31.77 23.90 21.34
C LEU A 408 31.17 24.62 20.12
N TYR A 409 29.99 24.24 19.64
CA TYR A 409 29.33 24.96 18.54
C TYR A 409 28.90 26.36 19.00
N ASP A 410 28.27 26.45 20.16
CA ASP A 410 27.84 27.69 20.81
C ASP A 410 29.04 28.60 21.09
N ALA A 411 30.08 28.04 21.71
CA ALA A 411 31.29 28.76 22.02
C ALA A 411 32.04 29.22 20.75
N ALA A 412 32.07 28.42 19.68
CA ALA A 412 32.64 28.83 18.40
C ALA A 412 31.82 29.95 17.73
N SER A 413 30.48 29.85 17.76
CA SER A 413 29.55 30.86 17.25
C SER A 413 29.71 32.21 17.99
N ALA A 414 29.77 32.17 19.32
CA ALA A 414 30.06 33.33 20.15
C ALA A 414 31.45 33.92 19.87
N ALA A 415 32.46 33.08 19.61
CA ALA A 415 33.82 33.51 19.28
C ALA A 415 33.90 34.20 17.91
N ALA A 416 33.21 33.68 16.89
CA ALA A 416 33.04 34.34 15.60
C ALA A 416 32.42 35.74 15.78
N GLY A 417 31.33 35.83 16.56
CA GLY A 417 30.69 37.10 16.92
C GLY A 417 31.62 38.10 17.60
N LEU A 418 32.41 37.65 18.59
CA LEU A 418 33.39 38.48 19.29
C LEU A 418 34.49 39.02 18.36
N LEU A 419 35.03 38.16 17.49
CA LEU A 419 36.04 38.55 16.50
C LEU A 419 35.48 39.64 15.56
N CYS A 420 34.22 39.49 15.11
CA CYS A 420 33.56 40.46 14.22
C CYS A 420 33.23 41.84 14.83
N LEU A 421 33.23 42.02 16.17
CA LEU A 421 32.76 43.26 16.81
C LEU A 421 33.49 44.56 16.42
N GLY A 422 34.69 44.48 15.85
CA GLY A 422 35.43 45.67 15.39
C GLY A 422 35.10 46.12 13.98
N GLY A 423 34.27 45.36 13.25
CA GLY A 423 34.08 45.52 11.81
C GLY A 423 35.32 45.15 11.00
N GLY A 424 35.19 45.26 9.67
CA GLY A 424 36.23 44.87 8.71
C GLY A 424 36.08 43.43 8.23
N ASP A 425 37.01 43.05 7.35
CA ASP A 425 37.09 41.75 6.70
C ASP A 425 38.22 40.94 7.33
N LEU A 426 37.91 39.86 8.05
CA LEU A 426 38.94 39.08 8.76
C LEU A 426 39.69 38.11 7.83
N LEU A 427 39.59 38.29 6.51
CA LEU A 427 40.60 37.80 5.56
C LEU A 427 41.90 38.63 5.64
N ASP A 428 41.86 39.88 6.12
CA ASP A 428 43.04 40.73 6.32
C ASP A 428 43.76 40.43 7.65
N GLU A 429 45.08 40.21 7.61
CA GLU A 429 45.88 39.87 8.79
C GLU A 429 45.92 41.01 9.83
N GLY A 430 45.86 42.27 9.39
CA GLY A 430 45.78 43.42 10.28
C GLY A 430 44.46 43.44 11.06
N ALA A 431 43.35 43.20 10.37
CA ALA A 431 42.02 43.06 10.96
C ALA A 431 41.94 41.85 11.92
N GLN A 432 42.51 40.70 11.55
CA GLN A 432 42.65 39.53 12.42
C GLN A 432 43.42 39.87 13.71
N ARG A 433 44.59 40.50 13.60
CA ARG A 433 45.40 40.90 14.77
C ARG A 433 44.67 41.90 15.66
N ALA A 434 43.94 42.84 15.08
CA ALA A 434 43.11 43.77 15.83
C ALA A 434 41.91 43.08 16.53
N ALA A 435 41.34 42.04 15.92
CA ALA A 435 40.30 41.21 16.53
C ALA A 435 40.82 40.37 17.69
N LEU A 436 41.97 39.72 17.52
CA LEU A 436 42.58 38.90 18.56
C LEU A 436 43.01 39.73 19.77
N LEU A 437 43.41 40.99 19.59
CA LEU A 437 43.65 41.93 20.69
C LEU A 437 42.40 42.34 21.48
N ARG A 438 41.18 42.19 20.91
CA ARG A 438 39.91 42.33 21.63
C ARG A 438 39.56 41.05 22.41
N TYR A 439 39.90 39.89 21.84
CA TYR A 439 39.71 38.59 22.48
C TYR A 439 40.61 38.46 23.72
N ASN A 440 41.91 38.72 23.56
CA ASN A 440 42.91 38.75 24.62
C ASN A 440 43.95 39.84 24.29
N ARG A 441 44.18 40.77 25.22
CA ARG A 441 45.02 41.96 25.01
C ARG A 441 46.53 41.64 25.04
N SER A 442 46.97 40.71 24.20
CA SER A 442 48.32 40.16 24.15
C SER A 442 48.76 39.92 22.70
N VAL A 443 49.80 40.62 22.24
CA VAL A 443 50.39 40.42 20.91
C VAL A 443 51.02 39.02 20.75
N PRO A 444 51.69 38.43 21.76
CA PRO A 444 52.10 37.03 21.72
C PRO A 444 50.94 36.06 21.51
N TYR A 445 49.81 36.25 22.22
CA TYR A 445 48.61 35.43 22.04
C TYR A 445 48.09 35.50 20.61
N GLY A 446 47.89 36.71 20.07
CA GLY A 446 47.37 36.86 18.70
C GLY A 446 48.30 36.25 17.64
N SER A 447 49.62 36.35 17.84
CA SER A 447 50.59 35.69 16.97
C SER A 447 50.58 34.16 17.10
N GLN A 448 50.32 33.62 18.30
CA GLN A 448 50.18 32.18 18.51
C GLN A 448 48.91 31.65 17.85
N VAL A 449 47.76 32.33 18.03
CA VAL A 449 46.49 31.96 17.40
C VAL A 449 46.62 31.90 15.87
N LEU A 450 47.24 32.91 15.24
CA LEU A 450 47.46 32.91 13.79
C LEU A 450 48.47 31.85 13.34
N ALA A 451 49.48 31.51 14.15
CA ALA A 451 50.43 30.46 13.85
C ALA A 451 49.84 29.05 13.93
N GLU A 452 48.98 28.78 14.92
CA GLU A 452 48.23 27.51 14.99
C GLU A 452 47.15 27.45 13.90
N GLY A 453 46.39 28.54 13.70
CA GLY A 453 45.40 28.70 12.65
C GLY A 453 45.96 28.43 11.25
N GLY A 454 47.09 29.06 10.92
CA GLY A 454 47.77 28.85 9.64
C GLY A 454 48.13 27.38 9.38
N ARG A 455 48.52 26.61 10.41
CA ARG A 455 48.78 25.16 10.25
C ARG A 455 47.53 24.37 9.92
N TYR A 456 46.36 24.76 10.44
CA TYR A 456 45.10 24.09 10.11
C TYR A 456 44.69 24.38 8.67
N ARG A 457 44.78 25.64 8.24
CA ARG A 457 44.58 26.03 6.83
C ARG A 457 45.50 25.26 5.88
N ASP A 458 46.80 25.25 6.17
CA ASP A 458 47.81 24.63 5.31
C ASP A 458 47.70 23.09 5.27
N ALA A 459 47.05 22.48 6.26
CA ALA A 459 46.79 21.04 6.35
C ALA A 459 45.45 20.60 5.71
N LEU A 460 44.48 21.51 5.58
CA LEU A 460 43.12 21.25 5.08
C LEU A 460 42.73 22.25 3.98
N PRO A 461 43.52 22.38 2.90
CA PRO A 461 43.27 23.36 1.84
C PRO A 461 41.91 23.15 1.14
N GLU A 462 41.38 21.93 1.13
CA GLU A 462 40.08 21.61 0.54
C GLU A 462 38.90 22.34 1.18
N LEU A 463 39.05 22.85 2.41
CA LEU A 463 37.98 23.55 3.13
C LEU A 463 37.77 25.00 2.67
N ASP A 464 38.80 25.61 2.08
CA ASP A 464 38.73 26.99 1.58
C ASP A 464 37.99 27.07 0.22
N ASP A 465 37.84 25.94 -0.48
CA ASP A 465 37.10 25.79 -1.76
C ASP A 465 35.65 25.26 -1.60
N LEU A 466 35.19 25.00 -0.37
CA LEU A 466 33.86 24.44 -0.14
C LEU A 466 32.72 25.45 -0.38
N PRO A 467 31.57 25.00 -0.91
CA PRO A 467 30.39 25.86 -1.02
C PRO A 467 29.90 26.29 0.37
N PRO A 468 29.22 27.45 0.48
CA PRO A 468 28.52 27.82 1.71
C PRO A 468 27.45 26.78 2.05
N ILE A 469 27.12 26.65 3.34
CA ILE A 469 25.96 25.88 3.78
C ILE A 469 24.73 26.39 3.01
N PRO A 470 23.91 25.53 2.38
CA PRO A 470 22.66 25.97 1.78
C PRO A 470 21.83 26.70 2.83
N GLU A 471 21.28 27.87 2.50
CA GLU A 471 20.34 28.53 3.40
C GLU A 471 19.19 27.56 3.70
N LEU A 472 19.03 27.19 4.98
CA LEU A 472 17.87 26.45 5.45
C LEU A 472 16.68 27.38 5.32
N ASP A 473 15.99 27.29 4.19
CA ASP A 473 14.85 28.13 3.85
C ASP A 473 13.79 28.01 4.97
N PRO A 474 13.52 29.08 5.74
CA PRO A 474 12.63 29.00 6.90
C PRO A 474 11.14 28.88 6.50
N ALA A 475 10.86 28.69 5.21
CA ALA A 475 9.53 28.63 4.61
C ALA A 475 9.31 27.39 3.72
N GLY A 476 9.76 26.21 4.17
CA GLY A 476 9.31 24.93 3.61
C GLY A 476 7.89 24.58 4.07
N GLY A 477 6.91 24.65 3.17
CA GLY A 477 5.50 24.26 3.37
C GLY A 477 5.02 23.23 2.38
#